data_AF-A5BC55-F1
#
_entry.id   AF-A5BC55-F1
#
_cell.length_a   1.000
_cell.length_b   1.000
_cell.length_c   1.000
_cell.angle_alpha   90.00
_cell.angle_beta   90.00
_cell.angle_gamma   90.00
#
_symmetry.space_group_name_H-M   'P 1'
#
loop_
_entity.id
_entity.type
_entity.pdbx_description
1 polymer ?
#
loop_
_entity_poly.entity_id
_entity_poly.type
_entity_poly.pdbx_seq_one_letter_code
_entity_poly.pdbx_strand_id
1 'polypeptide(L)'
;MEVSKKLQRGIKDIPELFVIGRPDMTIVAFGSNVVDIFEVNDILSSKGWHLNALQRPNSIHICLTLQHVTILEDFLKDLKESVQTVKQNPGPINGGLAPIYGAAGKMPDRGMVGELLVNFMDVLPKGWRYPQY
;
A
#
# COMPACT_ATOMS: atom_id res chain seq x y z
N MET A 1 -5.89 -20.18 4.20
CA MET A 1 -4.62 -20.20 3.44
C MET A 1 -4.80 -20.16 1.93
N GLU A 2 -5.84 -20.75 1.36
CA GLU A 2 -6.05 -20.77 -0.10
C GLU A 2 -6.18 -19.40 -0.75
N VAL A 3 -6.85 -18.44 -0.10
CA VAL A 3 -6.96 -17.05 -0.58
C VAL A 3 -5.59 -16.39 -0.73
N SER A 4 -4.67 -16.58 0.22
CA SER A 4 -3.31 -16.06 0.15
C SER A 4 -2.54 -16.64 -1.04
N LYS A 5 -2.60 -17.95 -1.24
CA LYS A 5 -1.98 -18.60 -2.41
C LYS A 5 -2.58 -18.12 -3.74
N LYS A 6 -3.89 -17.88 -3.77
CA LYS A 6 -4.59 -17.37 -4.96
C LYS A 6 -4.19 -15.92 -5.25
N LEU A 7 -4.13 -15.07 -4.23
CA LEU A 7 -3.59 -13.71 -4.35
C LEU A 7 -2.15 -13.71 -4.86
N GLN A 8 -1.27 -14.52 -4.28
CA GLN A 8 0.13 -14.62 -4.70
C GLN A 8 0.27 -15.04 -6.17
N ARG A 9 -0.58 -15.95 -6.66
CA ARG A 9 -0.62 -16.32 -8.08
C ARG A 9 -1.10 -15.15 -8.95
N GLY A 10 -2.22 -14.52 -8.58
CA GLY A 10 -2.75 -13.38 -9.32
C GLY A 10 -1.77 -12.20 -9.40
N ILE A 11 -0.99 -11.93 -8.34
CA ILE A 11 0.08 -10.92 -8.38
C ILE A 11 1.20 -11.34 -9.34
N LYS A 12 1.62 -12.61 -9.31
CA LYS A 12 2.66 -13.13 -10.22
C LYS A 12 2.25 -13.11 -11.69
N ASP A 13 0.95 -13.15 -11.97
CA ASP A 13 0.39 -13.04 -13.32
C ASP A 13 0.35 -11.60 -13.85
N ILE A 14 0.68 -10.59 -13.01
CA ILE A 14 0.83 -9.19 -13.40
C ILE A 14 2.33 -8.89 -13.59
N PRO A 15 2.83 -8.73 -14.83
CA PRO A 15 4.26 -8.67 -15.11
C PRO A 15 5.03 -7.54 -14.41
N GLU A 16 4.35 -6.43 -14.11
CA GLU A 16 4.95 -5.28 -13.45
C GLU A 16 5.15 -5.48 -11.94
N LEU A 17 4.50 -6.48 -11.33
CA LEU A 17 4.50 -6.70 -9.89
C LEU A 17 5.36 -7.90 -9.48
N PHE A 18 5.88 -7.85 -8.26
CA PHE A 18 6.51 -8.99 -7.61
C PHE A 18 6.09 -9.10 -6.15
N VAL A 19 5.97 -10.34 -5.67
CA VAL A 19 5.74 -10.62 -4.24
C VAL A 19 7.06 -10.51 -3.49
N ILE A 20 7.03 -9.87 -2.32
CA ILE A 20 8.20 -9.75 -1.45
C ILE A 20 8.34 -10.99 -0.59
N GLY A 21 9.49 -11.66 -0.72
CA GLY A 21 9.81 -12.88 0.02
C GLY A 21 8.89 -14.04 -0.34
N ARG A 22 8.56 -14.85 0.67
CA ARG A 22 7.68 -16.02 0.53
C ARG A 22 6.63 -15.98 1.64
N PRO A 23 5.45 -15.38 1.41
CA PRO A 23 4.44 -15.27 2.44
C PRO A 23 3.75 -16.63 2.66
N ASP A 24 4.00 -17.22 3.83
CA ASP A 24 3.41 -18.50 4.24
C ASP A 24 2.06 -18.35 4.95
N MET A 25 1.61 -17.11 5.21
CA MET A 25 0.39 -16.79 5.99
C MET A 25 -0.49 -15.76 5.27
N THR A 26 -1.23 -14.94 6.03
CA THR A 26 -2.27 -14.04 5.52
C THR A 26 -1.77 -12.68 5.04
N ILE A 27 -0.56 -12.28 5.42
CA ILE A 27 0.03 -11.01 4.99
C ILE A 27 0.82 -11.25 3.71
N VAL A 28 0.45 -10.54 2.64
CA VAL A 28 1.15 -10.58 1.36
C VAL A 28 1.60 -9.17 1.01
N ALA A 29 2.93 -8.97 1.00
CA ALA A 29 3.56 -7.75 0.56
C ALA A 29 4.01 -7.89 -0.90
N PHE A 30 3.83 -6.84 -1.69
CA PHE A 30 4.23 -6.80 -3.10
C PHE A 30 4.68 -5.40 -3.50
N GLY A 31 5.54 -5.35 -4.52
CA GLY A 31 6.12 -4.12 -5.05
C GLY A 31 6.21 -4.16 -6.56
N SER A 32 6.80 -3.12 -7.14
CA SER A 32 7.09 -3.03 -8.57
C SER A 32 8.47 -2.40 -8.80
N ASN A 33 9.16 -2.86 -9.85
CA ASN A 33 10.36 -2.22 -10.38
C ASN A 33 10.07 -1.42 -11.67
N VAL A 34 8.81 -1.41 -12.12
CA VAL A 34 8.38 -0.85 -13.42
C VAL A 34 7.49 0.38 -13.23
N VAL A 35 6.59 0.34 -12.23
CA VAL A 35 5.68 1.44 -11.88
C VAL A 35 5.88 1.88 -10.43
N ASP A 36 5.49 3.11 -10.09
CA ASP A 36 5.49 3.53 -8.69
C ASP A 36 4.34 2.84 -7.94
N ILE A 37 4.71 1.97 -6.99
CA ILE A 37 3.73 1.18 -6.22
C ILE A 37 2.81 2.05 -5.36
N PHE A 38 3.25 3.25 -4.97
CA PHE A 38 2.41 4.15 -4.19
C PHE A 38 1.37 4.85 -5.07
N GLU A 39 1.68 5.13 -6.34
CA GLU A 39 0.67 5.61 -7.30
C GLU A 39 -0.38 4.54 -7.57
N VAL A 40 0.03 3.26 -7.69
CA VAL A 40 -0.91 2.13 -7.76
C VAL A 40 -1.79 2.08 -6.52
N ASN A 41 -1.21 2.30 -5.34
CA ASN A 41 -1.96 2.34 -4.07
C ASN A 41 -2.96 3.49 -4.01
N ASP A 42 -2.64 4.66 -4.55
CA ASP A 42 -3.54 5.80 -4.59
C ASP A 42 -4.76 5.53 -5.50
N ILE A 43 -4.55 4.90 -6.66
CA ILE A 43 -5.65 4.49 -7.54
C ILE A 43 -6.53 3.43 -6.86
N LEU A 44 -5.93 2.43 -6.24
CA LEU A 44 -6.65 1.45 -5.42
C LEU A 44 -7.46 2.11 -4.30
N SER A 45 -6.89 3.12 -3.64
CA SER A 45 -7.57 3.90 -2.59
C SER A 45 -8.77 4.67 -3.14
N SER A 46 -8.67 5.23 -4.34
CA SER A 46 -9.81 5.89 -5.02
C SER A 46 -10.95 4.91 -5.35
N LYS A 47 -10.64 3.62 -5.49
CA LYS A 47 -11.59 2.52 -5.67
C LYS A 47 -12.11 1.93 -4.35
N GLY A 48 -11.69 2.46 -3.19
CA GLY A 48 -12.12 2.03 -1.87
C GLY A 48 -11.24 0.96 -1.21
N TRP A 49 -10.10 0.60 -1.82
CA TRP A 49 -9.16 -0.35 -1.24
C TRP A 49 -8.15 0.35 -0.35
N HIS A 50 -8.03 -0.08 0.90
CA HIS A 50 -7.06 0.47 1.85
C HIS A 50 -5.96 -0.54 2.14
N LEU A 51 -4.78 -0.32 1.56
CA LEU A 51 -3.59 -1.15 1.79
C LEU A 51 -2.56 -0.38 2.62
N ASN A 52 -1.67 -1.14 3.25
CA ASN A 52 -0.60 -0.55 4.06
C ASN A 52 0.63 -0.29 3.18
N ALA A 53 1.04 0.97 3.10
CA ALA A 53 2.29 1.36 2.47
C ALA A 53 3.50 0.97 3.33
N LEU A 54 4.51 0.41 2.66
CA LEU A 54 5.75 -0.07 3.25
C LEU A 54 6.95 0.57 2.56
N GLN A 55 8.08 0.60 3.27
CA GLN A 55 9.35 1.14 2.78
C GLN A 55 10.48 0.12 3.00
N ARG A 56 11.51 0.17 2.15
CA ARG A 56 12.70 -0.71 2.17
C ARG A 56 12.37 -2.19 1.91
N PRO A 57 11.95 -2.57 0.70
CA PRO A 57 11.75 -1.73 -0.49
C PRO A 57 10.38 -1.04 -0.51
N ASN A 58 10.20 -0.05 -1.39
CA ASN A 58 8.89 0.56 -1.63
C ASN A 58 7.90 -0.54 -2.01
N SER A 59 6.85 -0.67 -1.22
CA SER A 59 5.89 -1.77 -1.38
C SER A 59 4.58 -1.45 -0.69
N ILE A 60 3.59 -2.28 -0.94
CA ILE A 60 2.32 -2.29 -0.22
C ILE A 60 2.02 -3.70 0.25
N HIS A 61 1.28 -3.83 1.34
CA HIS A 61 0.78 -5.14 1.79
C HIS A 61 -0.71 -5.12 2.08
N ILE A 62 -1.31 -6.30 1.95
CA ILE A 62 -2.67 -6.59 2.38
C ILE A 62 -2.62 -7.71 3.42
N CYS A 63 -3.37 -7.53 4.52
CA CYS A 63 -3.60 -8.58 5.51
C CYS A 63 -4.94 -9.25 5.20
N LEU A 64 -4.87 -10.47 4.67
CA LEU A 64 -6.06 -11.22 4.28
C LEU A 64 -6.83 -11.73 5.51
N THR A 65 -8.07 -11.29 5.61
CA THR A 65 -9.09 -11.76 6.57
C THR A 65 -10.16 -12.58 5.87
N LEU A 66 -11.12 -13.13 6.64
CA LEU A 66 -12.23 -13.92 6.08
C LEU A 66 -13.06 -13.13 5.05
N GLN A 67 -13.18 -11.81 5.21
CA GLN A 67 -13.92 -10.94 4.29
C GLN A 67 -13.31 -10.91 2.87
N HIS A 68 -12.02 -11.24 2.74
CA HIS A 68 -11.33 -11.22 1.46
C HIS A 68 -11.59 -12.46 0.59
N VAL A 69 -12.24 -13.50 1.14
CA VAL A 69 -12.50 -14.75 0.41
C VAL A 69 -13.41 -14.49 -0.80
N THR A 70 -14.40 -13.62 -0.66
CA THR A 70 -15.43 -13.38 -1.69
C THR A 70 -15.07 -12.27 -2.66
N ILE A 71 -14.19 -11.35 -2.27
CA ILE A 71 -13.85 -10.14 -3.05
C ILE A 71 -12.46 -10.20 -3.71
N LEU A 72 -11.75 -11.34 -3.58
CA LEU A 72 -10.38 -11.45 -4.08
C LEU A 72 -10.26 -11.24 -5.61
N GLU A 73 -11.25 -11.71 -6.38
CA GLU A 73 -11.23 -11.54 -7.84
C GLU A 73 -11.43 -10.08 -8.24
N ASP A 74 -12.33 -9.38 -7.56
CA ASP A 74 -12.54 -7.95 -7.77
C ASP A 74 -11.28 -7.16 -7.41
N PHE A 75 -10.63 -7.54 -6.30
CA PHE A 75 -9.33 -6.96 -5.93
C PHE A 75 -8.27 -7.16 -7.01
N LEU A 76 -8.11 -8.38 -7.54
CA LEU A 76 -7.11 -8.67 -8.56
C LEU A 76 -7.38 -7.94 -9.88
N LYS A 77 -8.66 -7.83 -10.26
CA LYS A 77 -9.10 -7.03 -11.42
C LYS A 77 -8.73 -5.55 -11.21
N ASP A 78 -9.10 -4.99 -10.07
CA ASP A 78 -8.82 -3.59 -9.76
C ASP A 78 -7.32 -3.29 -9.66
N LEU A 79 -6.54 -4.22 -9.09
CA LEU A 79 -5.08 -4.14 -9.04
C LEU A 79 -4.48 -4.11 -10.45
N LYS A 80 -4.91 -5.01 -11.33
CA LYS A 80 -4.41 -5.06 -12.71
C LYS A 80 -4.75 -3.78 -13.48
N GLU A 81 -5.98 -3.29 -13.36
CA GLU A 81 -6.39 -2.03 -13.97
C GLU A 81 -5.58 -0.84 -13.42
N SER A 82 -5.37 -0.79 -12.11
CA SER A 82 -4.59 0.29 -11.46
C SER A 82 -3.15 0.31 -11.94
N VAL A 83 -2.51 -0.85 -12.07
CA VAL A 83 -1.17 -0.98 -12.66
C VAL A 83 -1.13 -0.48 -14.10
N GLN A 84 -2.13 -0.83 -14.92
CA GLN A 84 -2.19 -0.34 -16.30
C GLN A 84 -2.39 1.18 -16.38
N THR A 85 -3.21 1.76 -15.51
CA THR A 85 -3.42 3.21 -15.46
C THR A 85 -2.11 3.94 -15.13
N VAL A 86 -1.37 3.51 -14.10
CA VAL A 86 -0.07 4.10 -13.76
C VAL A 86 0.94 3.92 -14.90
N LYS A 87 0.94 2.74 -15.54
CA LYS A 87 1.85 2.47 -16.65
C LYS A 87 1.59 3.37 -17.86
N GLN A 88 0.32 3.67 -18.16
CA GLN A 88 -0.06 4.53 -19.29
C GLN A 88 0.15 6.01 -18.99
N ASN A 89 -0.17 6.44 -17.77
CA ASN A 89 -0.07 7.84 -17.35
C ASN A 89 0.63 7.90 -15.98
N PRO A 90 1.97 7.82 -15.95
CA PRO A 90 2.71 7.89 -14.70
C PRO A 90 2.60 9.30 -14.10
N GLY A 91 2.45 9.35 -12.78
CA GLY A 91 2.34 10.59 -12.03
C GLY A 91 1.30 10.53 -10.92
N PRO A 92 1.46 11.34 -9.87
CA PRO A 92 0.57 11.32 -8.73
C PRO A 92 -0.83 11.83 -9.10
N ILE A 93 -1.84 11.18 -8.56
CA ILE A 93 -3.21 11.69 -8.64
C ILE A 93 -3.39 12.84 -7.63
N ASN A 94 -4.30 13.76 -7.93
CA ASN A 94 -4.60 14.87 -7.02
C ASN A 94 -5.24 14.33 -5.72
N GLY A 95 -4.68 14.71 -4.58
CA GLY A 95 -5.09 14.20 -3.26
C GLY A 95 -4.52 12.82 -2.87
N GLY A 96 -3.68 12.22 -3.71
CA GLY A 96 -2.99 10.97 -3.41
C GLY A 96 -1.87 11.11 -2.38
N LEU A 97 -1.50 10.01 -1.73
CA LEU A 97 -0.43 9.94 -0.72
C LEU A 97 0.90 9.46 -1.31
N ALA A 98 0.96 9.09 -2.60
CA ALA A 98 2.19 8.63 -3.25
C ALA A 98 3.37 9.60 -3.09
N PRO A 99 3.21 10.93 -3.27
CA PRO A 99 4.32 11.87 -3.04
C PRO A 99 4.83 11.84 -1.59
N ILE A 100 3.93 11.68 -0.62
CA ILE A 100 4.27 11.66 0.82
C ILE A 100 5.08 10.39 1.14
N TYR A 101 4.58 9.22 0.75
CA TYR A 101 5.27 7.95 0.99
C TYR A 101 6.58 7.84 0.21
N GLY A 102 6.59 8.32 -1.04
CA GLY A 102 7.79 8.38 -1.88
C GLY A 102 8.87 9.31 -1.33
N ALA A 103 8.50 10.50 -0.83
CA ALA A 103 9.42 11.42 -0.17
C ALA A 103 9.95 10.84 1.15
N ALA A 104 9.07 10.29 1.99
CA ALA A 104 9.46 9.69 3.27
C ALA A 104 10.43 8.51 3.12
N GLY A 105 10.32 7.74 2.04
CA GLY A 105 11.26 6.66 1.73
C GLY A 105 12.66 7.16 1.37
N LYS A 106 12.76 8.35 0.75
CA LYS A 106 14.01 8.95 0.23
C LYS A 106 14.71 9.89 1.21
N MET A 107 14.04 10.34 2.27
CA MET A 107 14.63 11.26 3.26
C MET A 107 15.85 10.61 3.97
N PRO A 108 17.06 11.20 3.86
CA PRO A 108 18.25 10.69 4.54
C PRO A 108 18.24 11.04 6.03
N ASP A 109 17.70 12.21 6.39
CA ASP A 109 17.58 12.64 7.78
C ASP A 109 16.32 12.05 8.44
N ARG A 110 16.55 11.23 9.46
CA ARG A 110 15.47 10.62 10.26
C ARG A 110 14.91 11.55 11.33
N GLY A 111 15.61 12.61 11.70
CA GLY A 111 15.13 13.65 12.62
C GLY A 111 13.91 14.38 12.04
N MET A 112 14.00 14.79 10.77
CA MET A 112 12.87 15.42 10.06
C MET A 112 11.63 14.53 9.98
N VAL A 113 11.81 13.22 9.79
CA VAL A 113 10.68 12.27 9.82
C VAL A 113 10.04 12.24 11.22
N GLY A 114 10.85 12.30 12.28
CA GLY A 114 10.37 12.40 13.66
C GLY A 114 9.54 13.65 13.91
N GLU A 115 10.00 14.82 13.48
CA GLU A 115 9.26 16.08 13.62
C GLU A 115 7.92 16.06 12.88
N LEU A 116 7.90 15.53 11.65
CA LEU A 116 6.66 15.35 10.89
C LEU A 116 5.65 14.47 11.65
N LEU A 117 6.13 13.38 12.26
CA LEU A 117 5.28 12.48 13.05
C LEU A 117 4.74 13.14 14.32
N VAL A 118 5.56 13.94 15.01
CA VAL A 118 5.12 14.73 16.18
C VAL A 118 4.02 15.70 15.78
N ASN A 119 4.24 16.45 14.70
CA ASN A 119 3.25 17.38 14.17
C ASN A 119 1.95 16.66 13.79
N PHE A 120 2.02 15.48 13.17
CA PHE A 120 0.84 14.67 12.88
C PHE A 120 0.08 14.28 14.15
N MET A 121 0.79 13.83 15.20
CA MET A 121 0.19 13.49 16.49
C MET A 121 -0.43 14.68 17.23
N ASP A 122 0.09 15.90 17.02
CA ASP A 122 -0.46 17.11 17.63
C ASP A 122 -1.80 17.54 17.01
N VAL A 123 -2.06 17.18 15.75
CA VAL A 123 -3.32 17.47 15.05
C VAL A 123 -4.42 16.47 15.42
N LEU A 124 -4.05 15.28 15.93
CA LEU A 124 -5.03 14.31 16.41
C LEU A 124 -5.80 14.86 17.63
N PRO A 125 -7.13 14.65 17.72
CA PRO A 125 -7.92 15.14 18.83
C PRO A 125 -7.35 14.69 20.18
N LYS A 126 -7.22 15.63 21.13
CA LYS A 126 -6.61 15.41 22.46
C LYS A 126 -7.30 14.35 23.33
N GLY A 127 -8.47 13.82 22.91
CA GLY A 127 -9.18 12.74 23.59
C GLY A 127 -8.41 11.42 23.70
N TRP A 128 -7.29 11.27 22.99
CA TRP A 128 -6.40 10.10 23.08
C TRP A 128 -5.23 10.26 24.08
N ARG A 129 -4.99 11.46 24.63
CA ARG A 129 -3.79 11.73 25.44
C ARG A 129 -3.87 11.22 26.87
N TYR A 130 -5.07 10.95 27.40
CA TYR A 130 -5.24 10.41 28.76
C TYR A 130 -6.54 9.58 28.83
N PRO A 131 -6.49 8.27 29.09
CA PRO A 131 -7.60 7.61 29.75
C PRO A 131 -7.78 8.30 31.10
N GLN A 132 -8.92 8.94 31.31
CA GLN A 132 -9.34 9.38 32.64
C GLN A 132 -9.70 8.12 33.44
N TYR A 133 -8.71 7.52 34.08
CA TYR A 133 -8.88 6.55 35.15
C TYR A 133 -8.00 6.94 36.33
#